data_AF-A0A7W0L315-F1
#
_entry.id   AF-A0A7W0L315-F1
#
_cell.length_a   1.000
_cell.length_b   1.000
_cell.length_c   1.000
_cell.angle_alpha   90.00
_cell.angle_beta   90.00
_cell.angle_gamma   90.00
#
_symmetry.space_group_name_H-M   'P 1'
#
loop_
_entity.id
_entity.type
_entity.pdbx_description
1 polymer ?
#
loop_
_entity_poly.entity_id
_entity_poly.type
_entity_poly.pdbx_seq_one_letter_code
_entity_poly.pdbx_strand_id
1 'polypeptide(L)'
;MSTLKRRLQLSVARPIGSPEDAERAAQAAEALAEYLRAEKLAEAALEPDRPRPAAGPLAELTLQDAAERVLRGAGIPLHVKELGRRIKAGGWAHPRARRARPDQINFQLAARLPRHPERFVRVAPNTFGLLQGASASECPRPRLALFKGPRDGVARRIGDLADEAAASPWRSS
;
A
#
# COMPACT_ATOMS: atom_id res chain seq x y z
N MET A 1 -10.34 -20.79 -25.64
CA MET A 1 -10.59 -19.55 -26.42
C MET A 1 -11.54 -19.90 -27.56
N SER A 2 -12.71 -19.26 -27.66
CA SER A 2 -13.73 -19.64 -28.66
C SER A 2 -13.26 -19.31 -30.08
N THR A 3 -13.72 -20.10 -31.06
CA THR A 3 -13.41 -19.93 -32.48
C THR A 3 -13.90 -18.58 -33.03
N LEU A 4 -15.04 -18.10 -32.53
CA LEU A 4 -15.62 -16.79 -32.87
C LEU A 4 -14.72 -15.62 -32.42
N LYS A 5 -14.24 -15.64 -31.17
CA LYS A 5 -13.35 -14.60 -30.63
C LYS A 5 -12.06 -14.48 -31.44
N ARG A 6 -11.46 -15.62 -31.81
CA ARG A 6 -10.25 -15.66 -32.65
C ARG A 6 -10.50 -15.06 -34.04
N ARG A 7 -11.65 -15.33 -34.65
CA ARG A 7 -12.02 -14.79 -35.97
C ARG A 7 -12.21 -13.27 -35.92
N LEU A 8 -12.88 -12.75 -34.89
CA LEU A 8 -13.06 -11.31 -34.70
C LEU A 8 -11.73 -10.59 -34.48
N GLN A 9 -10.83 -11.15 -33.65
CA GLN A 9 -9.48 -10.61 -33.45
C GLN A 9 -8.67 -10.55 -34.75
N LEU A 10 -8.73 -11.59 -35.57
CA LEU A 10 -8.05 -11.62 -36.86
C LEU A 10 -8.61 -10.59 -37.84
N SER A 11 -9.92 -10.33 -37.82
CA SER A 11 -10.54 -9.29 -38.65
C SER A 11 -10.10 -7.88 -38.24
N VAL A 12 -9.99 -7.60 -36.93
CA VAL A 12 -9.52 -6.30 -36.42
C VAL A 12 -8.03 -6.08 -36.71
N ALA A 13 -7.23 -7.13 -36.74
CA ALA A 13 -5.78 -7.04 -37.00
C ALA A 13 -5.41 -6.89 -38.48
N ARG A 14 -6.37 -6.87 -39.41
CA ARG A 14 -6.09 -6.71 -40.85
C ARG A 14 -5.64 -5.28 -41.16
N PRO A 15 -4.64 -5.11 -42.06
CA PRO A 15 -4.25 -3.78 -42.53
C PRO A 15 -5.41 -3.13 -43.28
N ILE A 16 -5.69 -1.87 -42.97
CA ILE A 16 -6.76 -1.09 -43.59
C ILE A 16 -6.23 -0.51 -44.90
N GLY A 17 -6.68 -1.06 -46.03
CA GLY A 17 -6.30 -0.58 -47.38
C GLY A 17 -7.37 0.27 -48.04
N SER A 18 -8.61 0.25 -47.54
CA SER A 18 -9.76 0.92 -48.12
C SER A 18 -10.72 1.43 -47.03
N PRO A 19 -11.62 2.39 -47.34
CA PRO A 19 -12.66 2.81 -46.40
C PRO A 19 -13.59 1.66 -45.99
N GLU A 20 -13.90 0.74 -46.91
CA GLU A 20 -14.68 -0.46 -46.60
C GLU A 20 -13.96 -1.40 -45.62
N ASP A 21 -12.63 -1.48 -45.68
CA ASP A 21 -11.84 -2.23 -44.69
C ASP A 21 -11.90 -1.58 -43.31
N ALA A 22 -11.93 -0.25 -43.25
CA ALA A 22 -12.06 0.48 -41.99
C ALA A 22 -13.43 0.23 -41.34
N GLU A 23 -14.50 0.26 -42.11
CA GLU A 23 -15.86 -0.04 -41.63
C GLU A 23 -15.97 -1.49 -41.15
N ARG A 24 -15.42 -2.45 -41.90
CA ARG A 24 -15.36 -3.86 -41.49
C ARG A 24 -14.56 -4.07 -40.21
N ALA A 25 -13.44 -3.37 -40.04
CA ALA A 25 -12.65 -3.43 -38.81
C ALA A 25 -13.41 -2.82 -37.62
N ALA A 26 -14.11 -1.70 -37.82
CA ALA A 26 -14.93 -1.06 -36.78
C ALA A 26 -16.07 -1.98 -36.30
N GLN A 27 -16.83 -2.57 -37.24
CA GLN A 27 -17.89 -3.53 -36.93
C GLN A 27 -17.34 -4.78 -36.21
N ALA A 28 -16.18 -5.29 -36.64
CA ALA A 28 -15.54 -6.43 -35.98
C ALA A 28 -15.06 -6.09 -34.56
N ALA A 29 -14.57 -4.86 -34.34
CA ALA A 29 -14.16 -4.40 -33.02
C ALA A 29 -15.34 -4.24 -32.06
N GLU A 30 -16.47 -3.71 -32.55
CA GLU A 30 -17.71 -3.60 -31.77
C GLU A 30 -18.24 -4.97 -31.37
N ALA A 31 -18.35 -5.91 -32.32
CA ALA A 31 -18.77 -7.28 -32.05
C ALA A 31 -17.83 -8.00 -31.06
N LEU A 32 -16.51 -7.74 -31.13
CA LEU A 32 -15.56 -8.27 -30.16
C LEU A 32 -15.78 -7.67 -28.76
N ALA A 33 -16.05 -6.36 -28.68
CA ALA A 33 -16.33 -5.69 -27.41
C ALA A 33 -17.60 -6.24 -26.74
N GLU A 34 -18.67 -6.45 -27.51
CA GLU A 34 -19.90 -7.08 -27.01
C GLU A 34 -19.66 -8.51 -26.54
N TYR A 35 -18.95 -9.31 -27.34
CA TYR A 35 -18.58 -10.68 -26.95
C TYR A 35 -17.81 -10.70 -25.62
N LEU A 36 -16.84 -9.81 -25.42
CA LEU A 36 -16.06 -9.74 -24.18
C LEU A 36 -16.91 -9.30 -22.98
N ARG A 37 -17.88 -8.40 -23.17
CA ARG A 37 -18.84 -8.03 -22.11
C ARG A 37 -19.72 -9.22 -21.74
N ALA A 38 -20.23 -9.95 -22.73
CA ALA A 38 -21.02 -11.15 -22.51
C ALA A 38 -20.22 -12.25 -21.81
N GLU A 39 -18.97 -12.49 -22.21
CA GLU A 39 -18.05 -13.44 -21.56
C GLU A 39 -17.85 -13.07 -20.08
N LYS A 40 -17.61 -11.79 -19.78
CA LYS A 40 -17.47 -11.30 -18.40
C LYS A 40 -18.74 -11.45 -17.57
N LEU A 41 -19.92 -11.24 -18.17
CA LEU A 41 -21.21 -11.45 -17.50
C LEU A 41 -21.48 -12.94 -17.25
N ALA A 42 -21.15 -13.80 -18.23
CA ALA A 42 -21.24 -15.25 -18.08
C ALA A 42 -20.27 -15.78 -17.03
N GLU A 43 -19.03 -15.30 -16.97
CA GLU A 43 -18.08 -15.59 -15.89
C GLU A 43 -18.62 -15.16 -14.53
N ALA A 44 -19.25 -13.98 -14.45
CA ALA A 44 -19.88 -13.52 -13.22
C ALA A 44 -21.07 -14.38 -12.80
N ALA A 45 -21.86 -14.87 -13.77
CA ALA A 45 -23.02 -15.74 -13.55
C ALA A 45 -22.65 -17.20 -13.24
N LEU A 46 -21.53 -17.69 -13.78
CA LEU A 46 -20.96 -19.03 -13.55
C LEU A 46 -20.09 -19.12 -12.28
N GLU A 47 -19.91 -18.01 -11.55
CA GLU A 47 -19.48 -18.06 -10.15
C GLU A 47 -20.64 -17.89 -9.14
N PRO A 48 -21.74 -18.67 -9.19
CA PRO A 48 -22.82 -18.53 -8.22
C PRO A 48 -22.48 -19.15 -6.86
N ASP A 49 -21.39 -19.92 -6.72
CA ASP A 49 -21.22 -20.72 -5.50
C ASP A 49 -19.76 -21.08 -5.16
N ARG A 50 -18.84 -20.10 -5.18
CA ARG A 50 -17.64 -20.30 -4.34
C ARG A 50 -18.13 -20.31 -2.89
N PRO A 51 -17.79 -21.35 -2.09
CA PRO A 51 -18.23 -21.44 -0.72
C PRO A 51 -17.95 -20.12 -0.04
N ARG A 52 -19.00 -19.53 0.55
CA ARG A 52 -18.89 -18.37 1.43
C ARG A 52 -17.66 -18.62 2.30
N PRO A 53 -16.62 -17.76 2.28
CA PRO A 53 -15.52 -17.95 3.21
C PRO A 53 -16.18 -18.07 4.58
N ALA A 54 -15.94 -19.20 5.27
CA ALA A 54 -16.58 -19.53 6.54
C ALA A 54 -16.62 -18.25 7.37
N ALA A 55 -17.78 -17.91 7.93
CA ALA A 55 -17.99 -16.65 8.63
C ALA A 55 -16.91 -16.49 9.70
N GLY A 56 -15.85 -15.77 9.34
CA GLY A 56 -14.68 -15.64 10.17
C GLY A 56 -15.00 -14.70 11.32
N PRO A 57 -14.15 -14.64 12.35
CA PRO A 57 -14.38 -13.79 13.52
C PRO A 57 -14.48 -12.30 13.20
N LEU A 58 -14.18 -11.87 11.96
CA LEU A 58 -14.27 -10.49 11.50
C LEU A 58 -15.42 -10.25 10.50
N ALA A 59 -16.23 -11.25 10.17
CA ALA A 59 -17.21 -11.16 9.08
C ALA A 59 -18.30 -10.09 9.33
N GLU A 60 -18.69 -9.87 10.59
CA GLU A 60 -19.75 -8.94 10.99
C GLU A 60 -19.21 -7.60 11.49
N LEU A 61 -17.90 -7.39 11.43
CA LEU A 61 -17.26 -6.18 11.95
C LEU A 61 -17.17 -5.08 10.90
N THR A 62 -17.23 -3.84 11.36
CA THR A 62 -16.81 -2.70 10.52
C THR A 62 -15.32 -2.84 10.18
N LEU A 63 -14.86 -2.15 9.13
CA LEU A 63 -13.45 -2.20 8.74
C LEU A 63 -12.54 -1.73 9.89
N GLN A 64 -12.98 -0.72 10.63
CA GLN A 64 -12.26 -0.16 11.77
C GLN A 64 -12.18 -1.16 12.92
N ASP A 65 -13.29 -1.81 13.27
CA ASP A 65 -13.31 -2.80 14.36
C ASP A 65 -12.51 -4.05 14.00
N ALA A 66 -12.57 -4.46 12.72
CA ALA A 66 -11.73 -5.53 12.20
C ALA A 66 -10.24 -5.17 12.28
N ALA A 67 -9.87 -3.94 11.90
CA ALA A 67 -8.51 -3.45 12.00
C ALA A 67 -8.02 -3.39 13.45
N GLU A 68 -8.85 -2.92 14.37
CA GLU A 68 -8.53 -2.89 15.79
C GLU A 68 -8.31 -4.30 16.34
N ARG A 69 -9.21 -5.24 16.03
CA ARG A 69 -9.08 -6.64 16.50
C ARG A 69 -7.80 -7.30 15.99
N VAL A 70 -7.42 -7.03 14.74
CA VAL A 70 -6.18 -7.55 14.16
C VAL A 70 -4.95 -6.91 14.81
N LEU A 71 -4.94 -5.58 15.01
CA LEU A 71 -3.82 -4.90 15.66
C LEU A 71 -3.68 -5.32 17.13
N ARG A 72 -4.79 -5.47 17.85
CA ARG A 72 -4.82 -5.93 19.23
C ARG A 72 -4.28 -7.36 19.35
N GLY A 73 -4.69 -8.26 18.45
CA GLY A 73 -4.17 -9.62 18.41
C GLY A 73 -2.71 -9.71 17.99
N ALA A 74 -2.21 -8.77 17.19
CA ALA A 74 -0.81 -8.72 16.79
C ALA A 74 0.10 -8.13 17.88
N GLY A 75 -0.40 -7.19 18.69
CA GLY A 75 0.38 -6.50 19.73
C GLY A 75 1.45 -5.55 19.19
N ILE A 76 1.55 -5.38 17.87
CA ILE A 76 2.54 -4.53 17.20
C ILE A 76 1.87 -3.69 16.10
N PRO A 77 2.44 -2.51 15.75
CA PRO A 77 2.00 -1.76 14.58
C PRO A 77 2.17 -2.59 13.30
N LEU A 78 1.19 -2.51 12.40
CA LEU A 78 1.21 -3.24 11.14
C LEU A 78 1.13 -2.30 9.94
N HIS A 79 1.84 -2.66 8.88
CA HIS A 79 1.72 -2.01 7.57
C HIS A 79 0.35 -2.34 6.94
N VAL A 80 -0.26 -1.39 6.23
CA VAL A 80 -1.62 -1.53 5.65
C VAL A 80 -1.79 -2.78 4.79
N LYS A 81 -0.75 -3.18 4.04
CA LYS A 81 -0.78 -4.41 3.21
C LYS A 81 -0.97 -5.66 4.06
N GLU A 82 -0.22 -5.75 5.17
CA GLU A 82 -0.29 -6.89 6.08
C GLU A 82 -1.59 -6.87 6.87
N LEU A 83 -2.00 -5.67 7.33
CA LEU A 83 -3.28 -5.46 8.00
C LEU A 83 -4.45 -5.89 7.12
N GLY A 84 -4.50 -5.46 5.86
CA GLY A 84 -5.53 -5.85 4.89
C GLY A 84 -5.53 -7.34 4.59
N ARG A 85 -4.36 -7.98 4.49
CA ARG A 85 -4.24 -9.43 4.32
C ARG A 85 -4.85 -10.19 5.51
N ARG A 86 -4.53 -9.80 6.74
CA ARG A 86 -5.05 -10.43 7.96
C ARG A 86 -6.55 -10.21 8.14
N ILE A 87 -7.04 -9.00 7.88
CA ILE A 87 -8.48 -8.68 7.90
C ILE A 87 -9.24 -9.57 6.91
N LYS A 88 -8.72 -9.70 5.68
CA LYS A 88 -9.33 -10.56 4.66
C LYS A 88 -9.27 -12.05 5.03
N ALA A 89 -8.16 -12.51 5.59
CA ALA A 89 -8.01 -13.88 6.07
C ALA A 89 -8.96 -14.19 7.24
N GLY A 90 -9.25 -13.20 8.10
CA GLY A 90 -10.24 -13.30 9.17
C GLY A 90 -11.71 -13.25 8.70
N GLY A 91 -11.96 -13.31 7.39
CA GLY A 91 -13.29 -13.42 6.82
C GLY A 91 -14.04 -12.09 6.66
N TRP A 92 -13.38 -10.94 6.83
CA TRP A 92 -14.01 -9.65 6.61
C TRP A 92 -14.41 -9.45 5.14
N ALA A 93 -15.64 -9.02 4.91
CA ALA A 93 -16.19 -8.75 3.59
C ALA A 93 -16.65 -7.29 3.50
N HIS A 94 -16.36 -6.64 2.37
CA HIS A 94 -16.78 -5.26 2.18
C HIS A 94 -18.30 -5.19 1.94
N PRO A 95 -19.02 -4.26 2.61
CA PRO A 95 -20.49 -4.23 2.63
C PRO A 95 -21.12 -4.06 1.24
N ARG A 96 -20.47 -3.33 0.34
CA ARG A 96 -20.92 -3.14 -1.06
C ARG A 96 -20.22 -4.04 -2.08
N ALA A 97 -19.19 -4.76 -1.67
CA ALA A 97 -18.30 -5.46 -2.59
C ALA A 97 -17.81 -6.76 -1.93
N ARG A 98 -18.63 -7.81 -2.02
CA ARG A 98 -18.35 -9.11 -1.41
C ARG A 98 -17.00 -9.71 -1.82
N ARG A 99 -16.43 -9.26 -2.95
CA ARG A 99 -15.10 -9.63 -3.48
C ARG A 99 -14.13 -8.44 -3.55
N ALA A 100 -14.08 -7.62 -2.51
CA ALA A 100 -13.11 -6.54 -2.46
C ALA A 100 -11.68 -7.08 -2.67
N ARG A 101 -10.97 -6.50 -3.64
CA ARG A 101 -9.56 -6.83 -3.88
C ARG A 101 -8.75 -6.41 -2.64
N PRO A 102 -7.66 -7.13 -2.29
CA PRO A 102 -6.82 -6.73 -1.17
C PRO A 102 -6.37 -5.27 -1.24
N ASP A 103 -6.08 -4.78 -2.44
CA ASP A 103 -5.70 -3.37 -2.65
C ASP A 103 -6.81 -2.39 -2.28
N GLN A 104 -8.07 -2.71 -2.58
CA GLN A 104 -9.20 -1.87 -2.19
C GLN A 104 -9.33 -1.77 -0.66
N ILE A 105 -9.07 -2.87 0.05
CA ILE A 105 -9.03 -2.89 1.51
C ILE A 105 -7.87 -2.02 1.99
N ASN A 106 -6.68 -2.17 1.41
CA ASN A 106 -5.49 -1.39 1.76
C ASN A 106 -5.72 0.13 1.58
N PHE A 107 -6.32 0.54 0.47
CA PHE A 107 -6.65 1.95 0.21
C PHE A 107 -7.67 2.48 1.22
N GLN A 108 -8.70 1.71 1.54
CA GLN A 108 -9.69 2.12 2.54
C GLN A 108 -9.07 2.22 3.92
N LEU A 109 -8.17 1.30 4.28
CA LEU A 109 -7.44 1.37 5.53
C LEU A 109 -6.60 2.66 5.60
N ALA A 110 -5.77 2.91 4.58
CA ALA A 110 -4.93 4.10 4.51
C ALA A 110 -5.73 5.41 4.59
N ALA A 111 -6.95 5.45 4.03
CA ALA A 111 -7.80 6.63 4.02
C ALA A 111 -8.67 6.80 5.28
N ARG A 112 -9.09 5.70 5.92
CA ARG A 112 -10.04 5.73 7.05
C ARG A 112 -9.39 5.70 8.41
N LEU A 113 -8.30 4.94 8.61
CA LEU A 113 -7.61 4.88 9.89
C LEU A 113 -7.17 6.26 10.41
N PRO A 114 -6.60 7.15 9.58
CA PRO A 114 -6.22 8.50 10.05
C PRO A 114 -7.38 9.38 10.53
N ARG A 115 -8.63 9.03 10.17
CA ARG A 115 -9.83 9.77 10.61
C ARG A 115 -10.29 9.39 12.01
N HIS A 116 -9.66 8.39 12.62
CA HIS A 116 -9.96 7.87 13.95
C HIS A 116 -8.71 7.95 14.87
N PRO A 117 -8.15 9.16 15.08
CA PRO A 117 -6.94 9.34 15.89
C PRO A 117 -7.12 8.91 17.35
N GLU A 118 -8.37 8.85 17.84
CA GLU A 118 -8.72 8.38 19.17
C GLU A 118 -8.50 6.87 19.38
N ARG A 119 -8.39 6.09 18.29
CA ARG A 119 -8.18 4.63 18.32
C ARG A 119 -6.84 4.22 17.71
N PHE A 120 -6.38 4.93 16.69
CA PHE A 120 -5.24 4.53 15.88
C PHE A 120 -4.17 5.62 15.80
N VAL A 121 -2.91 5.21 15.88
CA VAL A 121 -1.76 6.08 15.69
C VAL A 121 -0.96 5.64 14.47
N ARG A 122 -0.57 6.60 13.63
CA ARG A 122 0.33 6.33 12.51
C ARG A 122 1.77 6.38 13.02
N VAL A 123 2.45 5.23 12.98
CA VAL A 123 3.82 5.08 13.49
C VAL A 123 4.86 5.30 12.38
N ALA A 124 4.50 4.96 11.14
CA ALA A 124 5.35 5.13 9.95
C ALA A 124 4.48 5.31 8.69
N PRO A 125 5.07 5.55 7.49
CA PRO A 125 4.32 5.53 6.25
C PRO A 125 3.51 4.23 6.11
N ASN A 126 2.19 4.38 5.91
CA ASN A 126 1.26 3.27 5.77
C ASN A 126 1.35 2.21 6.89
N THR A 127 1.75 2.60 8.10
CA THR A 127 1.89 1.70 9.26
C THR A 127 1.14 2.28 10.45
N PHE A 128 0.25 1.48 11.01
CA PHE A 128 -0.69 1.90 12.04
C PHE A 128 -0.60 0.98 13.26
N GLY A 129 -0.70 1.58 14.46
CA GLY A 129 -0.82 0.88 15.73
C GLY A 129 -2.05 1.36 16.51
N LEU A 130 -2.34 0.73 17.64
CA LEU A 130 -3.40 1.14 18.56
C LEU A 130 -2.91 2.22 19.53
N LEU A 131 -3.80 3.16 19.87
CA LEU A 131 -3.50 4.21 20.84
C LEU A 131 -3.52 3.67 22.29
N GLN A 132 -4.46 2.77 22.61
CA GLN A 132 -4.50 2.05 23.89
C GLN A 132 -3.74 0.73 23.78
N GLY A 133 -2.71 0.56 24.61
CA GLY A 133 -1.90 -0.65 24.63
C GLY A 133 -0.62 -0.58 23.82
N ALA A 134 -0.11 0.62 23.51
CA ALA A 134 1.33 0.80 23.33
C ALA A 134 2.03 0.57 24.69
N SER A 135 1.93 -0.64 25.24
CA SER A 135 3.01 -1.18 26.05
C SER A 135 4.24 -1.01 25.18
N ALA A 136 5.17 -0.21 25.68
CA ALA A 136 6.37 0.24 25.02
C ALA A 136 7.29 -0.93 24.65
N SER A 137 6.86 -1.81 23.76
CA SER A 137 7.74 -2.73 23.06
C SER A 137 8.43 -1.89 22.00
N GLU A 138 9.43 -1.16 22.49
CA GLU A 138 10.67 -0.85 21.82
C GLU A 138 10.61 -1.09 20.31
N CYS A 139 10.16 -0.08 19.55
CA CYS A 139 10.75 0.10 18.25
C CYS A 139 12.26 0.23 18.53
N PRO A 140 13.11 -0.73 18.14
CA PRO A 140 14.55 -0.55 18.29
C PRO A 140 14.86 0.71 17.49
N ARG A 141 15.19 1.79 18.21
CA ARG A 141 15.63 3.03 17.57
C ARG A 141 16.71 2.58 16.60
N PRO A 142 16.61 2.90 15.29
CA PRO A 142 17.72 2.62 14.40
C PRO A 142 18.90 3.33 15.03
N ARG A 143 19.83 2.55 15.59
CA ARG A 143 21.09 3.07 16.09
C ARG A 143 21.83 3.53 14.84
N LEU A 144 21.54 4.75 14.41
CA LEU A 144 22.47 5.52 13.62
C LEU A 144 23.71 5.57 14.50
N ALA A 145 24.69 4.73 14.17
CA ALA A 145 26.00 4.70 14.80
C ALA A 145 26.67 6.03 14.45
N LEU A 146 26.29 7.08 15.16
CA LEU A 146 27.03 8.33 15.22
C LEU A 146 28.29 8.04 16.03
N PHE A 147 29.37 7.78 15.30
CA PHE A 147 30.75 8.02 15.70
C PHE A 147 31.04 7.93 17.21
N LYS A 148 31.39 6.73 17.67
CA LYS A 148 32.02 6.55 18.99
C LYS A 148 33.54 6.65 18.81
N GLY A 149 34.06 7.87 18.78
CA GLY A 149 35.50 8.11 18.95
C GLY A 149 35.90 7.97 20.42
N PRO A 150 37.10 7.45 20.74
CA PRO A 150 37.55 7.29 22.12
C PRO A 150 37.90 8.64 22.75
N ARG A 151 37.39 8.85 23.96
CA ARG A 151 37.89 9.86 24.90
C ARG A 151 39.05 9.24 25.68
N ASP A 152 40.25 9.76 25.44
CA ASP A 152 41.36 9.85 26.39
C ASP A 152 41.93 11.26 26.14
N GLY A 153 42.05 12.19 27.08
CA GLY A 153 42.42 12.04 28.48
C GLY A 153 43.78 12.72 28.72
N VAL A 154 43.91 14.03 28.47
CA VAL A 154 45.05 14.82 28.98
C VAL A 154 44.61 16.22 29.37
N ALA A 155 44.51 16.43 30.68
CA ALA A 155 44.56 17.74 31.30
C ALA A 155 46.01 18.08 31.66
N ARG A 156 46.51 19.26 31.27
CA ARG A 156 47.54 20.10 31.94
C ARG A 156 47.70 21.37 31.11
N ARG A 157 47.19 22.52 31.58
CA ARG A 157 47.92 23.59 32.28
C ARG A 157 49.23 24.00 31.59
N ILE A 158 49.24 25.23 31.07
CA ILE A 158 50.24 26.32 31.13
C ILE A 158 49.53 27.44 30.32
N GLY A 159 49.16 28.59 30.87
CA GLY A 159 50.00 29.52 31.62
C GLY A 159 50.31 30.69 30.67
N ASP A 160 49.93 31.90 31.10
CA ASP A 160 50.04 33.20 30.43
C ASP A 160 51.26 33.43 29.54
N LEU A 161 51.02 34.11 28.41
CA LEU A 161 51.90 35.05 27.70
C LEU A 161 50.98 35.73 26.66
N ALA A 162 50.28 36.81 27.03
CA ALA A 162 50.79 38.18 26.99
C ALA A 162 51.40 38.55 25.62
N ASP A 163 50.61 39.35 24.91
CA ASP A 163 51.01 40.52 24.14
C ASP A 163 51.95 40.40 22.91
N GLU A 164 51.69 41.36 22.03
CA GLU A 164 52.58 41.91 21.02
C GLU A 164 52.57 41.36 19.58
N ALA A 165 52.21 42.30 18.70
CA ALA A 165 52.64 42.47 17.32
C ALA A 165 52.06 41.51 16.27
N ALA A 166 51.72 41.91 15.05
CA ALA A 166 51.59 43.19 14.37
C ALA A 166 51.04 42.85 12.96
N ALA A 167 50.42 43.83 12.31
CA ALA A 167 50.44 44.05 10.87
C ALA A 167 49.82 43.00 9.90
N SER A 168 48.56 43.25 9.53
CA SER A 168 48.13 43.64 8.17
C SER A 168 48.38 42.66 6.97
N PRO A 169 48.13 43.03 5.69
CA PRO A 169 46.89 42.73 4.96
C PRO A 169 47.12 42.15 3.54
N TRP A 170 46.35 41.15 3.10
CA TRP A 170 46.37 40.71 1.69
C TRP A 170 44.93 40.34 1.29
N ARG A 171 44.15 41.22 0.66
CA ARG A 171 44.10 41.63 -0.77
C ARG A 171 43.90 40.49 -1.77
N SER A 172 42.85 40.72 -2.56
CA SER A 172 42.23 39.99 -3.66
C SER A 172 43.15 39.33 -4.71
N SER A 173 42.58 38.33 -5.39
CA SER A 173 42.57 38.25 -6.86
C SER A 173 41.25 37.64 -7.32
#